data_AF-A0A448UXH9-F1
#
_entry.id   AF-A0A448UXH9-F1
#
_cell.length_a   1.000
_cell.length_b   1.000
_cell.length_c   1.000
_cell.angle_alpha   90.00
_cell.angle_beta   90.00
_cell.angle_gamma   90.00
#
_symmetry.space_group_name_H-M   'P 1'
#
loop_
_entity.id
_entity.type
_entity.pdbx_description
1 polymer ?
#
loop_
_entity_poly.entity_id
_entity_poly.type
_entity_poly.pdbx_seq_one_letter_code
_entity_poly.pdbx_strand_id
1 'polypeptide(L)'
;MSEEEFLTHPEESNRIWIMGVPLEDLVGGIQGSSTCDDVCHGEQCRTVESQGKTYDAVPASLIVQAAHRALSPEKPAEDRRRFVQTICC
;
A
#
# COMPACT_ATOMS: atom_id res chain seq x y z
N MET A 1 -1.28 -17.43 7.89
CA MET A 1 -0.41 -18.12 6.94
C MET A 1 0.45 -19.11 7.72
N SER A 2 0.26 -20.40 7.48
CA SER A 2 1.18 -21.46 7.87
C SER A 2 2.38 -21.49 6.90
N GLU A 3 3.41 -22.29 7.21
CA GLU A 3 4.54 -22.50 6.30
C GLU A 3 4.11 -23.16 4.98
N GLU A 4 3.19 -24.12 5.02
CA GLU A 4 2.66 -24.77 3.82
C GLU A 4 1.87 -23.79 2.93
N GLU A 5 1.07 -22.92 3.54
CA GLU A 5 0.35 -21.86 2.84
C GLU A 5 1.33 -20.87 2.18
N PHE A 6 2.42 -20.53 2.86
CA PHE A 6 3.47 -19.66 2.31
C PHE A 6 4.15 -20.26 1.09
N LEU A 7 4.55 -21.53 1.16
CA LEU A 7 5.21 -22.21 0.03
C LEU A 7 4.29 -22.37 -1.18
N THR A 8 2.97 -22.39 -0.96
CA THR A 8 1.97 -22.46 -2.03
C THR A 8 1.68 -21.08 -2.62
N HIS A 9 1.70 -20.04 -1.79
CA HIS A 9 1.31 -18.67 -2.16
C HIS A 9 2.29 -17.60 -1.65
N PRO A 10 3.57 -17.61 -2.10
CA PRO A 10 4.56 -16.63 -1.67
C PRO A 10 4.19 -15.19 -2.07
N GLU A 11 3.36 -14.99 -3.10
CA GLU A 11 2.81 -13.71 -3.54
C GLU A 11 1.77 -13.10 -2.59
N GLU A 12 1.27 -13.88 -1.63
CA GLU A 12 0.42 -13.37 -0.56
C GLU A 12 1.23 -12.97 0.68
N SER A 13 2.50 -13.38 0.73
CA SER A 13 3.42 -13.03 1.80
C SER A 13 3.61 -11.51 1.91
N ASN A 14 3.85 -11.05 3.14
CA ASN A 14 4.04 -9.64 3.49
C ASN A 14 2.86 -8.70 3.15
N ARG A 15 1.65 -9.20 2.85
CA ARG A 15 0.47 -8.34 2.68
C ARG A 15 0.07 -7.71 4.03
N ILE A 16 0.05 -6.38 4.07
CA ILE A 16 -0.27 -5.61 5.28
C ILE A 16 -1.60 -4.90 5.06
N TRP A 17 -2.51 -5.14 5.98
CA TRP A 17 -3.80 -4.46 6.06
C TRP A 17 -3.80 -3.53 7.27
N ILE A 18 -4.13 -2.25 7.05
CA ILE A 18 -4.28 -1.29 8.14
C ILE A 18 -5.72 -0.79 8.09
N MET A 19 -6.48 -1.10 9.15
CA MET A 19 -7.92 -0.83 9.23
C MET A 19 -8.72 -1.38 8.03
N GLY A 20 -8.33 -2.56 7.53
CA GLY A 20 -8.99 -3.22 6.41
C GLY A 20 -8.63 -2.65 5.03
N VAL A 21 -7.72 -1.68 4.95
CA VAL A 21 -7.23 -1.13 3.68
C VAL A 21 -5.82 -1.70 3.39
N PRO A 22 -5.54 -2.13 2.15
CA PRO A 22 -4.19 -2.53 1.74
C PRO A 22 -3.18 -1.40 1.95
N LEU A 23 -1.95 -1.75 2.31
CA LEU A 23 -0.87 -0.76 2.50
C LEU A 23 -0.63 0.08 1.25
N GLU A 24 -0.67 -0.53 0.07
CA GLU A 24 -0.47 0.11 -1.23
C GLU A 24 -1.47 1.24 -1.47
N ASP A 25 -2.75 1.00 -1.19
CA ASP A 25 -3.82 2.01 -1.32
C ASP A 25 -3.58 3.19 -0.37
N LEU A 26 -3.06 2.93 0.83
CA LEU A 26 -2.71 3.96 1.79
C LEU A 26 -1.44 4.73 1.41
N VAL A 27 -0.50 4.12 0.68
CA VAL A 27 0.76 4.79 0.29
C VAL A 27 0.82 5.31 -1.13
N GLY A 28 -0.27 5.17 -1.89
CA GLY A 28 -0.25 5.43 -3.33
C GLY A 28 0.77 4.53 -4.04
N GLY A 29 0.95 3.32 -3.54
CA GLY A 29 1.83 2.31 -4.08
C GLY A 29 1.10 1.32 -4.98
N ILE A 30 1.85 0.40 -5.55
CA ILE A 30 1.34 -0.66 -6.43
C ILE A 30 1.91 -1.99 -5.97
N GLN A 31 1.07 -3.03 -5.95
CA GLN A 31 1.53 -4.39 -5.73
C GLN A 31 2.24 -4.89 -7.00
N GLY A 32 3.46 -5.39 -6.84
CA GLY A 32 4.23 -6.04 -7.89
C GLY A 32 4.62 -7.47 -7.53
N SER A 33 5.47 -8.06 -8.37
CA SER A 33 6.13 -9.33 -8.09
C SER A 33 7.57 -9.32 -8.62
N SER A 34 8.45 -10.06 -7.96
CA SER A 34 9.85 -10.26 -8.34
C SER A 34 10.29 -11.68 -7.98
N THR A 35 11.26 -12.22 -8.72
CA THR A 35 11.88 -13.50 -8.36
C THR A 35 12.68 -13.32 -7.07
N CYS A 36 12.39 -14.15 -6.06
CA CYS A 36 13.07 -14.10 -4.77
C CYS A 36 13.96 -15.34 -4.59
N ASP A 37 15.27 -15.13 -4.66
CA ASP A 37 16.29 -16.19 -4.51
C ASP A 37 16.59 -16.55 -3.05
N ASP A 38 15.83 -16.02 -2.10
CA ASP A 38 16.02 -16.22 -0.66
C ASP A 38 14.93 -17.16 -0.12
N VAL A 39 14.09 -16.71 0.81
CA VAL A 39 13.07 -17.53 1.50
C VAL A 39 12.00 -18.12 0.57
N CYS A 40 11.81 -17.58 -0.63
CA CYS A 40 10.87 -18.10 -1.63
C CYS A 40 11.52 -19.09 -2.61
N HIS A 41 12.81 -19.37 -2.49
CA HIS A 41 13.54 -20.38 -3.27
C HIS A 41 13.40 -20.26 -4.81
N GLY A 42 13.41 -19.03 -5.34
CA GLY A 42 13.32 -18.74 -6.77
C GLY A 42 11.88 -18.57 -7.29
N GLU A 43 10.88 -18.68 -6.43
CA GLU A 43 9.50 -18.38 -6.78
C GLU A 43 9.23 -16.86 -6.82
N GLN A 44 8.10 -16.49 -7.43
CA GLN A 44 7.66 -15.10 -7.48
C GLN A 44 7.18 -14.63 -6.09
N CYS A 45 7.86 -13.64 -5.53
CA CYS A 45 7.51 -12.99 -4.28
C CYS A 45 6.77 -11.68 -4.55
N ARG A 46 5.91 -11.28 -3.61
CA ARG A 46 5.24 -9.98 -3.66
C ARG A 46 6.22 -8.84 -3.44
N THR A 47 6.04 -7.78 -4.21
CA THR A 47 6.74 -6.50 -4.00
C THR A 47 5.77 -5.36 -3.83
N VAL A 48 6.25 -4.27 -3.22
CA VAL A 48 5.53 -3.00 -3.16
C VAL A 48 6.34 -1.95 -3.91
N GLU A 49 5.75 -1.34 -4.92
CA GLU A 49 6.29 -0.14 -5.56
C GLU A 49 5.70 1.10 -4.90
N SER A 50 6.55 2.02 -4.46
CA SER A 50 6.11 3.33 -3.95
C SER A 50 7.19 4.37 -4.24
N GLN A 51 6.77 5.52 -4.78
CA GLN A 51 7.66 6.63 -5.14
C GLN A 51 8.79 6.22 -6.11
N GLY A 52 8.48 5.35 -7.09
CA GLY A 52 9.44 4.85 -8.08
C GLY A 52 10.50 3.90 -7.53
N LYS A 53 10.29 3.33 -6.34
CA LYS A 53 11.14 2.30 -5.74
C LYS A 53 10.33 1.05 -5.46
N THR A 54 10.91 -0.10 -5.78
CA THR A 54 10.33 -1.42 -5.53
C THR A 54 11.00 -2.04 -4.30
N TYR A 55 10.18 -2.64 -3.43
CA TYR A 55 10.63 -3.28 -2.20
C TYR A 55 10.07 -4.69 -2.10
N ASP A 56 10.94 -5.69 -1.96
CA ASP A 56 10.53 -7.07 -1.65
C ASP A 56 10.12 -7.19 -0.17
N ALA A 57 10.85 -6.50 0.72
CA ALA A 57 10.51 -6.35 2.13
C ALA A 57 9.96 -4.94 2.39
N VAL A 58 8.74 -4.85 2.92
CA VAL A 58 8.09 -3.56 3.19
C VAL A 58 8.87 -2.77 4.24
N PRO A 59 9.43 -1.59 3.90
CA PRO A 59 10.16 -0.77 4.85
C PRO A 59 9.27 -0.27 5.99
N ALA A 60 9.81 -0.22 7.22
CA ALA A 60 9.08 0.28 8.39
C ALA A 60 8.55 1.71 8.19
N SER A 61 9.26 2.55 7.44
CA SER A 61 8.82 3.91 7.10
C SER A 61 7.52 3.94 6.28
N LEU A 62 7.33 2.99 5.35
CA LEU A 62 6.07 2.87 4.60
C LEU A 62 4.91 2.43 5.51
N ILE A 63 5.18 1.52 6.45
CA ILE A 63 4.17 1.05 7.41
C ILE A 63 3.71 2.22 8.31
N VAL A 64 4.64 3.00 8.85
CA VAL A 64 4.33 4.18 9.68
C VAL A 64 3.56 5.23 8.86
N GLN A 65 3.97 5.47 7.62
CA GLN A 65 3.28 6.41 6.73
C GLN A 65 1.85 5.95 6.42
N ALA A 66 1.66 4.67 6.12
CA ALA A 66 0.35 4.08 5.88
C ALA A 66 -0.56 4.18 7.12
N ALA A 67 -0.03 3.86 8.30
CA ALA A 67 -0.75 4.00 9.56
C ALA A 67 -1.20 5.45 9.83
N HIS A 68 -0.31 6.41 9.62
CA HIS A 68 -0.63 7.83 9.78
C HIS A 68 -1.77 8.26 8.84
N ARG A 69 -1.72 7.86 7.56
CA ARG A 69 -2.78 8.17 6.58
C ARG A 69 -4.09 7.47 6.88
N ALA A 70 -4.04 6.23 7.36
CA ALA A 70 -5.23 5.50 7.75
C ALA A 70 -5.95 6.21 8.92
N LEU A 71 -5.21 6.63 9.95
CA LEU A 71 -5.75 7.33 11.13
C LEU A 71 -6.18 8.77 10.85
N SER A 72 -5.56 9.42 9.87
CA SER A 72 -5.87 10.79 9.44
C SER A 72 -6.26 10.79 7.96
N PRO A 73 -7.42 10.19 7.60
CA PRO A 73 -7.87 10.20 6.22
C PRO A 73 -7.98 11.65 5.76
N GLU A 74 -7.42 11.96 4.59
CA GLU A 74 -7.57 13.29 4.03
C GLU A 74 -9.07 13.62 3.97
N LYS A 75 -9.45 14.75 4.58
CA LYS A 75 -10.81 15.25 4.41
C LYS A 75 -11.01 15.45 2.92
N PRO A 76 -12.15 15.01 2.33
CA PRO A 76 -12.46 15.35 0.95
C PRO A 76 -12.26 16.85 0.78
N ALA A 77 -11.54 17.25 -0.28
CA ALA A 77 -11.33 18.65 -0.57
C ALA A 77 -12.70 19.34 -0.60
N GLU A 78 -12.97 20.15 0.41
CA GLU A 78 -14.24 20.86 0.54
C GLU A 78 -14.41 21.69 -0.74
N ASP A 79 -15.48 21.41 -1.49
CA ASP A 79 -15.69 21.90 -2.84
C ASP A 79 -15.73 23.44 -2.87
N ARG A 80 -14.56 24.06 -3.11
CA ARG A 80 -14.36 25.52 -3.20
C ARG A 80 -15.10 26.15 -4.38
N ARG A 81 -16.01 25.43 -5.05
CA ARG A 81 -16.83 25.95 -6.15
C ARG A 81 -18.10 26.65 -5.68
N ARG A 82 -18.53 26.51 -4.42
CA ARG A 82 -19.79 27.11 -3.95
C ARG A 82 -19.72 28.61 -3.63
N PHE A 83 -18.54 29.18 -3.40
CA PHE A 83 -18.42 30.57 -2.95
C PHE A 83 -18.35 31.63 -4.07
N VAL A 84 -18.08 31.22 -5.33
CA VAL A 84 -17.92 32.18 -6.44
C VAL A 84 -19.26 32.53 -7.11
N GLN A 85 -20.31 31.72 -6.93
CA GLN A 85 -21.61 31.93 -7.60
C GLN A 85 -22.58 32.89 -6.89
N THR A 86 -22.30 33.35 -5.66
CA THR A 86 -23.26 34.18 -4.90
C THR A 86 -22.93 35.69 -4.93
N ILE A 87 -21.82 36.11 -5.56
CA ILE A 87 -21.40 37.53 -5.61
C ILE A 87 -21.85 38.24 -6.90
N CYS A 88 -22.43 37.52 -7.86
CA CYS A 88 -23.04 38.12 -9.05
C CYS A 88 -24.57 38.13 -8.92
N CYS A 89 -25.12 39.05 -8.11
CA CYS A 89 -26.50 39.52 -8.16
C CYS A 89 -26.50 41.01 -7.87
#